data_AF-A0A3N2R558-F1
#
_entry.id   AF-A0A3N2R558-F1
#
_cell.length_a   1.000
_cell.length_b   1.000
_cell.length_c   1.000
_cell.angle_alpha   90.00
_cell.angle_beta   90.00
_cell.angle_gamma   90.00
#
_symmetry.space_group_name_H-M   'P 1'
#
loop_
_entity.id
_entity.type
_entity.pdbx_description
1 polymer ?
#
loop_
_entity_poly.entity_id
_entity_poly.type
_entity_poly.pdbx_seq_one_letter_code
_entity_poly.pdbx_strand_id
1 'polypeptide(L)'
;MGFLSRLSHSGVLLDGMAGRLGVDLNAGMERAPDAAAARYRAMVLACAGCAGHRACAGLQAAHETLDAAPDYCRNKERLAAR
;
A
#
# COMPACT_ATOMS: atom_id res chain seq x y z
N MET A 1 -16.60 -4.61 9.61
CA MET A 1 -16.57 -4.34 8.15
C MET A 1 -16.52 -5.68 7.41
N GLY A 2 -17.27 -5.81 6.32
CA GLY A 2 -17.21 -7.00 5.48
C GLY A 2 -15.87 -7.13 4.74
N PHE A 3 -15.64 -8.30 4.14
CA PHE A 3 -14.39 -8.61 3.43
C PHE A 3 -14.11 -7.63 2.28
N LEU A 4 -15.11 -7.35 1.44
CA LEU A 4 -14.97 -6.43 0.31
C LEU A 4 -14.63 -5.01 0.76
N SER A 5 -15.30 -4.51 1.81
CA SER A 5 -15.02 -3.19 2.38
C SER A 5 -13.62 -3.09 2.99
N ARG A 6 -13.11 -4.19 3.56
CA ARG A 6 -11.73 -4.25 4.04
C ARG A 6 -10.75 -4.18 2.88
N LEU A 7 -10.99 -4.95 1.81
CA LEU A 7 -10.13 -4.94 0.62
C LEU A 7 -10.03 -3.54 0.00
N SER A 8 -11.18 -2.87 -0.19
CA SER A 8 -11.22 -1.52 -0.75
C SER A 8 -10.50 -0.50 0.13
N HIS A 9 -10.73 -0.55 1.45
CA HIS A 9 -10.04 0.32 2.40
C HIS A 9 -8.52 0.07 2.42
N SER A 10 -8.08 -1.18 2.31
CA SER A 10 -6.66 -1.52 2.21
C SER A 10 -6.01 -1.00 0.93
N GLY A 11 -6.75 -0.96 -0.19
CA GLY A 11 -6.30 -0.30 -1.42
C GLY A 11 -6.03 1.18 -1.20
N VAL A 12 -7.00 1.90 -0.62
CA VAL A 12 -6.86 3.34 -0.29
C VAL A 12 -5.65 3.60 0.61
N LEU A 13 -5.46 2.80 1.67
CA LEU A 13 -4.32 2.95 2.56
C LEU A 13 -2.99 2.60 1.90
N LEU A 14 -2.96 1.63 0.99
CA LEU A 14 -1.76 1.28 0.24
C LEU A 14 -1.35 2.42 -0.69
N ASP A 15 -2.31 2.96 -1.45
CA ASP A 15 -2.08 4.06 -2.39
C ASP A 15 -1.61 5.31 -1.65
N GLY A 16 -2.25 5.63 -0.52
CA GLY A 16 -1.81 6.72 0.35
C GLY A 16 -0.37 6.51 0.83
N MET A 17 -0.04 5.34 1.39
CA MET A 17 1.31 5.04 1.86
C MET A 17 2.35 5.17 0.73
N ALA A 18 2.06 4.65 -0.46
CA ALA A 18 2.95 4.76 -1.61
C ALA A 18 3.17 6.23 -2.02
N GLY A 19 2.11 7.05 -2.04
CA GLY A 19 2.21 8.48 -2.30
C GLY A 19 3.10 9.22 -1.31
N ARG A 20 2.99 8.93 0.00
CA ARG A 20 3.84 9.53 1.04
C ARG A 20 5.32 9.13 0.88
N LEU A 21 5.59 7.94 0.38
CA LEU A 21 6.93 7.39 0.17
C LEU A 21 7.53 7.74 -1.21
N GLY A 22 6.76 8.40 -2.08
CA GLY A 22 7.15 8.68 -3.46
C GLY A 22 7.28 7.43 -4.33
N VAL A 23 6.52 6.37 -4.03
CA VAL A 23 6.54 5.10 -4.77
C VAL A 23 5.45 5.09 -5.84
N ASP A 24 5.83 4.85 -7.09
CA ASP A 24 4.88 4.65 -8.18
C ASP A 24 4.42 3.17 -8.23
N LEU A 25 3.19 2.91 -7.78
CA LEU A 25 2.58 1.57 -7.86
C LEU A 25 2.24 1.16 -9.30
N ASN A 26 2.16 2.13 -10.21
CA ASN A 26 1.88 1.91 -11.63
C ASN A 26 3.15 1.75 -12.47
N ALA A 27 4.33 1.79 -11.82
CA ALA A 27 5.60 1.58 -12.49
C ALA A 27 5.58 0.26 -13.29
N GLY A 28 5.84 0.38 -14.60
CA GLY A 28 5.88 -0.76 -15.51
C GLY A 28 4.53 -1.20 -16.07
N MET A 29 3.41 -0.52 -15.76
CA MET A 29 2.09 -0.84 -16.36
C MET A 29 2.11 -0.81 -17.90
N GLU A 30 2.84 0.14 -18.51
CA GLU A 30 2.93 0.24 -19.97
C GLU A 30 3.67 -0.95 -20.60
N ARG A 31 4.62 -1.55 -19.87
CA ARG A 31 5.46 -2.65 -20.36
C ARG A 31 4.87 -4.02 -20.08
N ALA A 32 4.28 -4.21 -18.90
CA ALA A 32 3.78 -5.49 -18.43
C ALA A 32 2.54 -5.28 -17.53
N PRO A 33 1.38 -4.93 -18.11
CA PRO A 33 0.19 -4.54 -17.34
C PRO A 33 -0.30 -5.66 -16.42
N ASP A 34 -0.26 -6.91 -16.88
CA ASP A 34 -0.71 -8.06 -16.07
C ASP A 34 0.19 -8.29 -14.85
N ALA A 35 1.50 -8.18 -15.02
CA ALA A 35 2.47 -8.33 -13.94
C ALA A 35 2.33 -7.19 -12.91
N ALA A 36 2.19 -5.94 -13.39
CA ALA A 36 1.96 -4.79 -12.53
C ALA A 36 0.65 -4.93 -11.73
N ALA A 37 -0.44 -5.34 -12.38
CA ALA A 37 -1.72 -5.56 -11.73
C ALA A 37 -1.67 -6.73 -10.73
N ALA A 38 -0.96 -7.82 -11.04
CA ALA A 38 -0.76 -8.93 -10.11
C ALA A 38 0.02 -8.50 -8.86
N ARG A 39 1.08 -7.71 -9.03
CA ARG A 39 1.86 -7.13 -7.92
C ARG A 39 0.98 -6.26 -7.03
N TYR A 40 0.21 -5.35 -7.62
CA TYR A 40 -0.70 -4.47 -6.89
C TYR A 40 -1.72 -5.27 -6.08
N ARG A 41 -2.40 -6.25 -6.71
CA ARG A 41 -3.37 -7.12 -6.02
C ARG A 41 -2.74 -7.87 -4.84
N ALA A 42 -1.52 -8.38 -5.00
CA ALA A 42 -0.80 -9.04 -3.91
C ALA A 42 -0.51 -8.08 -2.74
N MET A 43 -0.15 -6.82 -3.03
CA MET A 43 0.07 -5.80 -2.00
C MET A 43 -1.23 -5.44 -1.26
N VAL A 44 -2.35 -5.30 -1.97
CA VAL A 44 -3.67 -5.05 -1.36
C VAL A 44 -4.08 -6.21 -0.45
N LEU A 45 -3.93 -7.47 -0.91
CA LEU A 45 -4.24 -8.65 -0.10
C LEU A 45 -3.37 -8.74 1.16
N ALA A 46 -2.08 -8.45 1.04
CA ALA A 46 -1.17 -8.39 2.19
C ALA A 46 -1.55 -7.28 3.18
N CYS A 47 -1.99 -6.12 2.67
CA CYS A 47 -2.48 -5.01 3.48
C CYS A 47 -3.80 -5.37 4.19
N ALA A 48 -4.75 -6.01 3.50
CA ALA A 48 -6.03 -6.45 4.06
C ALA A 48 -5.87 -7.41 5.25
N GLY A 49 -4.82 -8.24 5.25
CA GLY A 49 -4.46 -9.09 6.38
C GLY A 49 -3.83 -8.38 7.58
N CYS A 50 -3.51 -7.08 7.47
CA CYS A 50 -2.89 -6.30 8.54
C CYS A 50 -3.90 -5.91 9.63
N ALA A 51 -3.46 -5.95 10.89
CA ALA A 51 -4.21 -5.40 12.03
C ALA A 51 -4.01 -3.88 12.21
N GLY A 52 -2.98 -3.32 11.59
CA GLY A 52 -2.52 -1.93 11.77
C GLY A 52 -3.24 -0.87 10.93
N HIS A 53 -4.41 -1.14 10.34
CA HIS A 53 -5.10 -0.16 9.46
C HIS A 53 -5.37 1.18 10.14
N ARG A 54 -5.80 1.19 11.41
CA ARG A 54 -6.04 2.44 12.15
C ARG A 54 -4.74 3.22 12.39
N ALA A 55 -3.66 2.54 12.76
CA ALA A 55 -2.35 3.16 12.94
C ALA A 55 -1.82 3.72 11.61
N CYS A 56 -2.00 2.98 10.51
CA CYS A 56 -1.66 3.43 9.16
C CYS A 56 -2.40 4.70 8.76
N ALA A 57 -3.73 4.74 8.97
CA ALA A 57 -4.54 5.92 8.69
C ALA A 57 -4.09 7.13 9.54
N GLY A 58 -3.84 6.93 10.83
CA GLY A 58 -3.35 8.00 11.72
C GLY A 58 -1.99 8.54 11.29
N LEU A 59 -1.05 7.65 10.94
CA LEU A 59 0.26 8.04 10.41
C LEU A 59 0.13 8.84 9.11
N GLN A 60 -0.68 8.38 8.15
CA GLN A 60 -0.87 9.09 6.88
C GLN A 60 -1.61 10.43 7.01
N ALA A 61 -2.41 10.60 8.07
CA ALA A 61 -3.07 11.87 8.38
C ALA A 61 -2.11 12.88 9.03
N ALA A 62 -1.15 12.39 9.80
CA ALA A 62 -0.16 13.24 10.50
C ALA A 62 1.04 13.62 9.62
N HIS A 63 1.27 12.95 8.49
CA HIS A 63 2.45 13.11 7.66
C HIS A 63 2.11 13.24 6.18
N GLU A 64 2.59 14.32 5.54
CA GLU A 64 2.46 14.53 4.09
C GLU A 64 3.44 13.66 3.29
N THR A 65 4.62 13.40 3.86
CA THR A 65 5.69 12.58 3.30
C THR A 65 6.28 11.65 4.37
N LEU A 66 6.89 10.55 3.92
CA LEU A 66 7.58 9.58 4.76
C LEU A 66 8.87 9.15 4.07
N ASP A 67 9.94 8.96 4.86
CA ASP A 67 11.20 8.42 4.34
C ASP A 67 11.18 6.90 4.19
N ALA A 68 10.42 6.22 5.07
CA ALA A 68 10.29 4.76 5.08
C ALA A 68 8.90 4.33 5.56
N ALA A 69 8.44 3.17 5.07
CA ALA A 69 7.24 2.54 5.60
C ALA A 69 7.49 2.09 7.05
N PRO A 70 6.48 2.19 7.93
CA PRO A 70 6.62 1.78 9.33
C PRO A 70 6.86 0.26 9.44
N ASP A 71 7.49 -0.17 10.53
CA ASP A 71 7.88 -1.58 10.73
C ASP A 71 6.71 -2.57 10.70
N TYR A 72 5.52 -2.13 11.10
CA TYR A 72 4.32 -2.96 11.05
C TYR A 72 3.73 -3.11 9.63
N CYS A 73 4.24 -2.38 8.64
CA CYS A 73 3.70 -2.41 7.29
C CYS A 73 4.04 -3.73 6.59
N ARG A 74 3.02 -4.54 6.31
CA ARG A 74 3.14 -5.81 5.57
C ARG A 74 3.71 -5.66 4.14
N ASN A 75 3.75 -4.44 3.63
CA ASN A 75 4.31 -4.08 2.34
C ASN A 75 5.63 -3.30 2.42
N LYS A 76 6.25 -3.18 3.61
CA LYS A 76 7.48 -2.40 3.80
C LYS A 76 8.54 -2.71 2.75
N GLU A 77 8.93 -3.97 2.61
CA GLU A 77 9.93 -4.39 1.62
C GLU A 77 9.50 -4.12 0.17
N ARG A 78 8.21 -4.31 -0.14
CA ARG A 78 7.67 -4.07 -1.49
C ARG A 78 7.64 -2.59 -1.86
N LEU A 79 7.54 -1.71 -0.86
CA LEU A 79 7.55 -0.26 -1.00
C LEU A 79 8.98 0.32 -0.96
N ALA A 80 9.94 -0.43 -0.42
CA ALA A 80 11.36 -0.05 -0.43
C ALA A 80 12.05 -0.34 -1.77
N ALA A 81 11.53 -1.32 -2.54
CA ALA A 81 11.99 -1.63 -3.89
C ALA A 81 11.54 -0.53 -4.87
N ARG A 82 12.37 0.50 -5.03
CA ARG A 82 12.21 1.62 -5.98
C ARG A 82 12.76 1.27 -7.36
#